data_AF-A0A3A0AG17-F1
#
_entry.id   AF-A0A3A0AG17-F1
#
_cell.length_a   1.000
_cell.length_b   1.000
_cell.length_c   1.000
_cell.angle_alpha   90.00
_cell.angle_beta   90.00
_cell.angle_gamma   90.00
#
_symmetry.space_group_name_H-M   'P 1'
#
loop_
_entity.id
_entity.type
_entity.pdbx_description
1 polymer ?
#
loop_
_entity_poly.entity_id
_entity_poly.type
_entity_poly.pdbx_seq_one_letter_code
_entity_poly.pdbx_strand_id
1 'polypeptide(L)' 'PSGCYFHPRCPYVIDVCRTVAPPLEEVGPGRYAACHRWREIELTV' A
#
# COMPACT_ATOMS: atom_id res chain seq x y z
N PRO A 1 -2.69 -8.94 -11.10
CA PRO A 1 -3.86 -8.06 -10.89
C PRO A 1 -3.54 -6.65 -11.38
N SER A 2 -4.53 -5.89 -11.87
CA SER A 2 -4.34 -4.47 -12.19
C SER A 2 -4.18 -3.65 -10.91
N GLY A 3 -3.38 -2.58 -10.95
CA GLY A 3 -3.12 -1.75 -9.78
C GLY A 3 -2.20 -2.39 -8.74
N CYS A 4 -2.62 -2.43 -7.48
CA CYS A 4 -1.87 -3.00 -6.37
C CYS A 4 -1.89 -4.54 -6.42
N TYR A 5 -0.73 -5.17 -6.59
CA TYR A 5 -0.63 -6.65 -6.63
C TYR A 5 -1.23 -7.36 -5.41
N PHE A 6 -1.28 -6.71 -4.25
CA PHE A 6 -1.83 -7.26 -3.01
C PHE A 6 -3.35 -7.08 -2.87
N HIS A 7 -4.01 -6.31 -3.73
CA HIS A 7 -5.44 -6.00 -3.61
C HIS A 7 -6.37 -7.23 -3.48
N PRO A 8 -6.10 -8.42 -4.08
CA PRO A 8 -6.98 -9.58 -3.93
C PRO A 8 -6.92 -10.23 -2.54
N ARG A 9 -5.85 -9.96 -1.77
CA ARG A 9 -5.58 -10.59 -0.46
C ARG A 9 -5.44 -9.57 0.67
N CYS A 10 -5.55 -8.27 0.37
CA CYS A 10 -5.35 -7.20 1.35
C CYS A 10 -6.65 -6.96 2.14
N PRO A 11 -6.63 -7.04 3.48
CA PRO A 11 -7.81 -6.74 4.31
C PRO A 11 -8.17 -5.25 4.34
N TYR A 12 -7.23 -4.38 3.95
CA TYR A 12 -7.38 -2.92 3.92
C TYR A 12 -7.61 -2.36 2.51
N VAL A 13 -7.99 -3.22 1.55
CA VAL A 13 -8.18 -2.84 0.15
C VAL A 13 -9.24 -1.74 0.01
N ILE A 14 -8.93 -0.75 -0.84
CA ILE A 14 -9.85 0.30 -1.27
C ILE A 14 -9.93 0.30 -2.79
N ASP A 15 -10.89 1.01 -3.38
CA ASP A 15 -11.15 0.93 -4.82
C ASP A 15 -9.94 1.31 -5.69
N VAL A 16 -9.16 2.31 -5.27
CA VAL A 16 -7.95 2.73 -5.99
C VAL A 16 -6.89 1.61 -6.06
N CYS A 17 -6.86 0.67 -5.11
CA CYS A 17 -5.94 -0.46 -5.13
C CYS A 17 -6.20 -1.42 -6.30
N ARG A 18 -7.40 -1.45 -6.86
CA ARG A 18 -7.78 -2.36 -7.96
C ARG A 18 -7.38 -1.81 -9.33
N THR A 19 -7.11 -0.51 -9.42
CA THR A 19 -6.93 0.22 -10.68
C THR A 19 -5.56 0.89 -10.77
N VAL A 20 -4.98 1.32 -9.65
CA VAL A 20 -3.73 2.09 -9.60
C VAL A 20 -2.68 1.37 -8.74
N ALA A 21 -1.47 1.25 -9.26
CA ALA A 21 -0.34 0.73 -8.51
C ALA A 21 0.11 1.79 -7.48
N PRO A 22 0.28 1.42 -6.21
CA PRO A 22 0.72 2.37 -5.20
C PRO A 22 2.17 2.82 -5.47
N PRO A 23 2.48 4.11 -5.24
CA PRO A 23 3.85 4.59 -5.32
C PRO A 23 4.71 3.96 -4.21
N LEU A 24 6.00 3.81 -4.47
CA LEU A 24 6.97 3.40 -3.46
C LEU A 24 7.36 4.66 -2.66
N GLU A 25 6.91 4.75 -1.42
CA GLU A 25 7.18 5.86 -0.53
C GLU A 25 8.07 5.42 0.65
N GLU A 26 8.95 6.31 1.11
CA GLU A 26 9.74 6.07 2.32
C GLU A 26 8.87 6.31 3.56
N VAL A 27 8.76 5.31 4.42
CA VAL A 27 7.92 5.31 5.63
C VAL A 27 8.73 5.39 6.93
N GLY A 28 10.05 5.39 6.79
CA GLY A 28 11.04 5.51 7.86
C GLY A 28 12.44 5.33 7.26
N PRO A 29 13.52 5.61 8.00
CA PRO A 29 14.88 5.59 7.46
C PRO A 29 15.21 4.26 6.79
N GLY A 30 15.34 4.25 5.46
CA GLY A 30 15.62 3.05 4.66
C GLY A 30 14.48 2.03 4.58
N ARG A 31 13.27 2.36 5.07
CA ARG A 31 12.07 1.54 4.98
C ARG A 31 11.10 2.14 3.96
N TYR A 32 10.65 1.32 3.02
CA TYR A 32 9.75 1.74 1.96
C TYR A 32 8.47 0.93 1.96
N ALA A 33 7.35 1.56 1.64
CA ALA A 33 6.07 0.90 1.45
C ALA A 33 5.47 1.29 0.10
N ALA A 34 4.94 0.29 -0.60
CA ALA A 34 4.10 0.49 -1.78
C ALA A 34 2.64 0.17 -1.39
N CYS A 35 2.03 1.05 -0.58
CA CYS A 35 0.67 0.88 -0.09
C CYS A 35 -0.08 2.21 -0.10
N HIS A 36 -1.25 2.28 -0.74
CA HIS A 36 -2.06 3.51 -0.79
C HIS A 36 -2.49 4.05 0.58
N ARG A 37 -2.44 3.22 1.63
CA ARG A 37 -2.89 3.54 3.00
C ARG A 37 -1.79 3.46 4.06
N TRP A 38 -0.53 3.46 3.65
CA TRP A 38 0.59 3.32 4.60
C TRP A 38 0.61 4.42 5.68
N ARG A 39 0.03 5.60 5.41
CA ARG A 39 -0.07 6.72 6.35
C ARG A 39 -1.20 6.57 7.38
N GLU A 40 -2.20 5.74 7.08
CA GLU A 40 -3.36 5.49 7.94
C GLU A 40 -3.18 4.23 8.80
N ILE A 41 -2.38 3.29 8.30
CA ILE A 41 -2.08 2.05 8.99
C ILE A 41 -0.81 2.32 9.80
N GLU A 42 -0.95 2.34 11.12
CA GLU A 42 0.19 2.42 12.01
C GLU A 42 1.06 1.18 11.76
N LEU A 43 2.13 1.34 10.97
CA LEU A 43 3.17 0.35 10.76
C LEU A 43 3.97 0.29 12.06
N THR A 44 3.40 -0.33 13.09
CA THR A 44 4.11 -0.57 14.34
C THR A 44 5.35 -1.38 14.00
N VAL A 45 6.51 -0.79 14.30
CA VAL A 45 7.85 -1.29 13.95
C VAL A 45 8.14 -2.65 14.58
#